data_AF-A0A7J6WZP5-F1
#
_entry.id   AF-A0A7J6WZP5-F1
#
_cell.length_a   1.000
_cell.length_b   1.000
_cell.length_c   1.000
_cell.angle_alpha   90.00
_cell.angle_beta   90.00
_cell.angle_gamma   90.00
#
_symmetry.space_group_name_H-M   'P 1'
#
loop_
_entity.id
_entity.type
_entity.pdbx_description
1 polymer ?
#
loop_
_entity_poly.entity_id
_entity_poly.type
_entity_poly.pdbx_seq_one_letter_code
_entity_poly.pdbx_strand_id
1 'polypeptide(L)' 'MAAFDVQLDQDVEVLGFEPGFEDSMYLAKVTEINPNNKYVVKYKTLLDDNGVDYLVEEVSGDHIRPAPLVFKIPY' A
#
# COMPACT_ATOMS: atom_id res chain seq x y z
N MET A 1 10.19 9.89 12.85
CA MET A 1 9.31 10.12 11.68
C MET A 1 7.88 9.89 12.16
N ALA A 2 6.93 10.73 11.76
CA ALA A 2 5.55 10.55 12.17
C ALA A 2 5.05 9.20 11.61
N ALA A 3 4.65 8.29 12.49
CA ALA A 3 3.83 7.16 12.08
C ALA A 3 2.55 7.78 11.53
N PHE A 4 2.30 7.62 10.23
CA PHE A 4 0.97 7.94 9.72
C PHE A 4 0.00 6.95 10.37
N ASP A 5 -1.07 7.45 10.99
CA ASP A 5 -2.12 6.61 11.55
C ASP A 5 -2.92 5.96 10.40
N VAL A 6 -2.35 4.90 9.82
CA VAL A 6 -2.98 4.10 8.77
C VAL A 6 -4.15 3.31 9.37
N GLN A 7 -5.32 3.44 8.76
CA GLN A 7 -6.56 2.81 9.20
C GLN A 7 -6.93 1.60 8.35
N LEU A 8 -7.79 0.73 8.91
CA LEU A 8 -8.41 -0.37 8.17
C LEU A 8 -9.24 0.18 7.00
N ASP A 9 -9.28 -0.55 5.88
CA ASP A 9 -9.98 -0.19 4.64
C ASP A 9 -9.48 1.08 3.95
N GLN A 10 -8.43 1.72 4.46
CA GLN A 10 -7.81 2.91 3.89
C GLN A 10 -7.02 2.58 2.61
N ASP A 11 -7.10 3.48 1.64
CA ASP A 11 -6.22 3.47 0.47
C ASP A 11 -4.84 4.04 0.81
N VAL A 12 -3.82 3.28 0.42
CA VAL A 12 -2.42 3.53 0.72
C VAL A 12 -1.57 3.30 -0.53
N GLU A 13 -0.41 3.93 -0.57
CA GLU A 13 0.63 3.60 -1.52
C GLU A 13 1.74 2.82 -0.82
N VAL A 14 2.17 1.73 -1.44
CA VAL A 14 3.24 0.85 -0.97
C VAL A 14 4.47 1.03 -1.84
N LEU A 15 5.62 1.24 -1.22
CA LEU A 15 6.91 1.36 -1.90
C LEU A 15 7.41 -0.01 -2.38
N GLY A 16 7.84 -0.10 -3.64
CA GLY A 16 8.52 -1.27 -4.18
C GLY A 16 9.90 -1.43 -3.56
N PHE A 17 10.08 -2.43 -2.69
CA PHE A 17 11.35 -2.72 -2.03
C PHE A 17 12.17 -3.81 -2.74
N GLU A 18 11.59 -4.44 -3.77
CA GLU A 18 12.29 -5.42 -4.58
C GLU A 18 13.22 -4.76 -5.61
N PRO A 19 14.37 -5.38 -5.94
CA PRO A 19 15.27 -4.87 -6.96
C PRO A 19 14.56 -4.64 -8.29
N GLY A 20 14.70 -3.42 -8.84
CA GLY A 20 14.01 -2.99 -10.07
C GLY A 20 12.71 -2.21 -9.84
N PHE A 21 12.30 -2.00 -8.58
CA PHE A 21 11.09 -1.25 -8.22
C PHE A 21 11.33 -0.12 -7.21
N GLU A 22 12.59 0.30 -7.01
CA GLU A 22 13.05 1.13 -5.89
C GLU A 22 12.33 2.50 -5.75
N ASP A 23 11.78 3.02 -6.85
CA ASP A 23 11.04 4.29 -6.89
C ASP A 23 9.55 4.11 -7.25
N SER A 24 9.09 2.87 -7.35
CA SER A 24 7.72 2.54 -7.73
C SER A 24 6.82 2.53 -6.51
N MET A 25 5.61 3.08 -6.66
CA MET A 25 4.60 3.09 -5.62
C MET A 25 3.31 2.51 -6.15
N TYR A 26 2.76 1.55 -5.42
CA TYR A 26 1.61 0.78 -5.84
C TYR A 26 0.42 1.05 -4.94
N LEU A 27 -0.73 1.31 -5.55
CA LEU A 27 -1.95 1.57 -4.82
C LEU A 27 -2.49 0.25 -4.23
N ALA A 28 -2.73 0.25 -2.93
CA ALA A 28 -3.26 -0.87 -2.18
C ALA A 28 -4.30 -0.42 -1.16
N LYS A 29 -4.99 -1.38 -0.58
CA LYS A 29 -5.95 -1.18 0.51
C LYS A 29 -5.53 -1.99 1.73
N VAL A 30 -5.58 -1.38 2.89
CA VAL A 30 -5.27 -2.06 4.16
C VAL A 30 -6.42 -2.99 4.52
N THR A 31 -6.11 -4.29 4.60
CA THR A 31 -7.08 -5.32 4.99
C THR A 31 -6.89 -5.76 6.43
N GLU A 32 -5.69 -5.64 7.00
CA GLU A 32 -5.42 -5.97 8.41
C GLU A 32 -4.31 -5.06 8.99
N ILE A 33 -4.38 -4.81 10.30
CA ILE A 33 -3.36 -4.05 11.06
C ILE A 33 -2.75 -5.00 12.09
N ASN A 34 -1.45 -5.27 11.96
CA ASN A 34 -0.71 -6.18 12.81
C ASN A 34 0.14 -5.42 13.85
N PRO A 35 0.51 -6.07 14.98
CA PRO A 35 1.49 -5.52 15.90
C PRO A 35 2.83 -5.23 15.22
N ASN A 36 3.66 -4.39 15.84
CA ASN A 36 5.00 -4.03 15.36
C ASN A 36 5.02 -3.27 14.03
N ASN A 37 4.05 -2.38 13.80
CA ASN A 37 4.02 -1.50 12.62
C ASN A 37 3.97 -2.28 11.30
N LYS A 38 3.14 -3.32 11.25
CA LYS A 38 2.95 -4.19 10.08
C LYS A 38 1.51 -4.14 9.62
N TYR A 39 1.31 -4.21 8.31
CA TYR A 39 -0.01 -4.10 7.69
C TYR A 39 -0.16 -5.19 6.64
N VAL A 40 -1.34 -5.81 6.58
CA VAL A 40 -1.70 -6.63 5.41
C VAL A 40 -2.42 -5.72 4.43
N VAL A 41 -1.93 -5.69 3.20
CA VAL A 41 -2.46 -4.85 2.14
C VAL A 41 -2.84 -5.70 0.95
N LYS A 42 -3.94 -5.35 0.29
CA LYS A 42 -4.36 -5.91 -0.98
C LYS A 42 -4.13 -4.89 -2.09
N TYR A 43 -3.29 -5.22 -3.05
CA TYR A 43 -2.99 -4.33 -4.17
C TYR A 43 -4.21 -4.16 -5.09
N LYS A 44 -4.28 -3.02 -5.78
CA LYS A 44 -5.35 -2.75 -6.75
C LYS A 44 -5.00 -3.13 -8.18
N THR A 45 -3.71 -3.32 -8.47
CA THR A 45 -3.21 -3.54 -9.84
C THR A 45 -2.23 -4.70 -9.96
N LEU A 46 -1.66 -5.18 -8.84
CA LEU A 46 -0.77 -6.34 -8.84
C LEU A 46 -1.60 -7.59 -8.60
N LEU A 47 -1.33 -8.64 -9.38
CA LEU A 47 -1.95 -9.95 -9.25
C LEU A 47 -0.98 -10.90 -8.54
N ASP A 48 -1.53 -11.94 -7.93
CA ASP A 48 -0.76 -13.06 -7.41
C ASP A 48 -0.07 -13.85 -8.54
N ASP A 49 0.75 -14.82 -8.18
CA ASP A 49 1.49 -15.66 -9.14
C ASP A 49 0.56 -16.46 -10.09
N ASN A 50 -0.69 -16.69 -9.68
CA ASN A 50 -1.68 -17.34 -10.51
C ASN A 50 -2.27 -16.39 -11.56
N GLY A 51 -2.10 -15.07 -11.39
CA GLY A 51 -2.61 -14.04 -12.28
C GLY A 51 -4.13 -13.93 -12.25
N VAL A 52 -4.78 -14.39 -11.18
CA VAL A 52 -6.25 -14.40 -11.06
C VAL A 52 -6.70 -13.45 -9.97
N ASP A 53 -6.11 -13.56 -8.79
CA ASP A 53 -6.46 -12.75 -7.64
C ASP A 53 -5.48 -11.61 -7.48
N TYR A 54 -5.92 -10.53 -6.82
CA TYR A 54 -5.01 -9.45 -6.47
C TYR A 54 -4.03 -9.90 -5.39
N LEU A 55 -2.78 -9.47 -5.54
CA LEU A 55 -1.71 -9.74 -4.59
C LEU A 55 -2.06 -9.20 -3.19
N VAL A 56 -1.77 -10.00 -2.17
CA VAL A 56 -1.93 -9.66 -0.76
C VAL A 56 -0.60 -9.91 -0.06
N GLU A 57 -0.09 -8.90 0.64
CA GLU A 57 1.23 -8.96 1.28
C GLU A 57 1.22 -8.29 2.65
N GLU A 58 2.14 -8.72 3.52
CA GLU A 58 2.48 -8.02 4.77
C GLU A 58 3.62 -7.03 4.50
N VAL A 59 3.39 -5.75 4.83
CA VAL A 59 4.34 -4.66 4.62
C VAL A 59 4.66 -3.93 5.92
N SER A 60 5.91 -3.44 6.05
CA SER A 60 6.30 -2.55 7.16
C SER A 60 5.68 -1.18 6.97
N GLY A 61 5.34 -0.51 8.07
CA GLY A 61 4.92 0.88 8.07
C GLY A 61 5.97 1.86 7.53
N ASP A 62 7.22 1.44 7.37
CA ASP A 62 8.26 2.24 6.72
C ASP A 62 8.13 2.27 5.19
N HIS A 63 7.40 1.31 4.61
CA HIS A 63 7.17 1.18 3.16
C HIS A 63 5.73 1.55 2.76
N ILE A 64 4.95 2.14 3.68
CA ILE A 64 3.55 2.52 3.43
C ILE A 64 3.38 4.03 3.62
N ARG A 65 2.53 4.64 2.80
CA ARG A 65 2.05 6.02 3.03
C ARG A 65 0.57 6.15 2.68
N PRO A 66 -0.14 7.13 3.25
CA PRO A 66 -1.48 7.46 2.77
C PRO A 66 -1.45 7.77 1.27
N ALA A 67 -2.48 7.33 0.55
CA ALA A 67 -2.62 7.67 -0.86
C ALA A 67 -2.65 9.19 -1.05
N PRO A 68 -2.07 9.73 -2.13
CA PRO A 68 -2.00 11.16 -2.38
C PRO A 68 -3.41 11.75 -2.44
N LEU A 69 -3.54 12.97 -1.90
CA LEU A 69 -4.78 13.72 -2.00
C LEU A 69 -5.08 13.98 -3.47
N VAL A 70 -6.27 13.55 -3.91
CA VAL A 70 -6.74 13.89 -5.25
C VAL A 70 -7.09 15.37 -5.26
N PHE A 71 -6.20 16.20 -5.81
CA PHE A 71 -6.51 17.59 -6.11
C PHE A 71 -7.56 17.63 -7.21
N LYS A 72 -8.81 17.94 -6.83
CA LYS A 72 -9.84 18.27 -7.81
C LYS A 72 -9.54 19.66 -8.34
N ILE A 73 -8.97 19.73 -9.55
CA ILE A 73 -8.81 20.99 -10.27
C ILE A 73 -10.20 21.38 -10.77
N PRO A 74 -10.81 22.49 -10.30
CA PRO A 74 -12.06 22.97 -10.87
C PRO A 74 -11.77 23.49 -12.29
N TYR A 75 -12.62 23.11 -13.25
CA TYR A 75 -12.69 23.71 -14.58
C TYR A 75 -13.50 25.01 -14.52
#